data_AF-A0A344LGG8-F1
#
_entry.id   AF-A0A344LGG8-F1
#
_cell.length_a   1.000
_cell.length_b   1.000
_cell.length_c   1.000
_cell.angle_alpha   90.00
_cell.angle_beta   90.00
_cell.angle_gamma   90.00
#
_symmetry.space_group_name_H-M   'P 1'
#
loop_
_entity.id
_entity.type
_entity.pdbx_description
1 polymer ?
#
loop_
_entity_poly.entity_id
_entity_poly.type
_entity_poly.pdbx_seq_one_letter_code
_entity_poly.pdbx_strand_id
1 'polypeptide(L)'
;MTAFADSSALVKLSVPEAGHELVRERDALAVAQVARVEVPSAIWRKHRLGELSARGARVLASLSPEPVSFLCFDKQLADAAAAEGFDLG
;
A
#
# COMPACT_ATOMS: atom_id res chain seq x y z
N MET A 1 14.93 18.61 -5.18
CA MET A 1 14.78 18.62 -3.70
C MET A 1 13.97 17.40 -3.32
N THR A 2 14.47 16.55 -2.43
CA THR A 2 13.74 15.33 -2.00
C THR A 2 12.61 15.70 -1.04
N ALA A 3 11.39 15.22 -1.29
CA ALA A 3 10.26 15.36 -0.38
C ALA A 3 10.04 14.04 0.37
N PHE A 4 9.73 14.10 1.67
CA PHE A 4 9.29 12.93 2.40
C PHE A 4 7.80 12.67 2.13
N ALA A 5 7.46 11.45 1.70
CA ALA A 5 6.11 11.02 1.38
C ALA A 5 5.59 10.05 2.42
N ASP A 6 4.43 10.36 2.99
CA ASP A 6 3.67 9.46 3.84
C ASP A 6 2.81 8.48 3.00
N SER A 7 2.07 7.60 3.67
CA SER A 7 1.20 6.60 3.04
C SER A 7 0.11 7.23 2.16
N SER A 8 -0.37 8.43 2.48
CA SER A 8 -1.40 9.12 1.70
C SER A 8 -0.88 9.71 0.39
N ALA A 9 0.41 10.10 0.36
CA ALA A 9 1.12 10.50 -0.84
C ALA A 9 1.41 9.31 -1.76
N LEU A 10 1.70 8.12 -1.20
CA LEU A 10 1.89 6.90 -2.01
C LEU A 10 0.64 6.54 -2.80
N VAL A 11 -0.55 6.66 -2.19
CA VAL A 11 -1.83 6.41 -2.90
C VAL A 11 -1.98 7.31 -4.13
N LYS A 12 -1.53 8.57 -4.05
CA LYS A 12 -1.61 9.56 -5.12
C LYS A 12 -0.70 9.27 -6.32
N LEU A 13 0.32 8.43 -6.15
CA LEU A 13 1.10 7.94 -7.29
C LEU A 13 0.21 7.06 -8.19
N SER A 14 -0.63 6.23 -7.61
CA SER A 14 -1.42 5.21 -8.34
C SER A 14 -2.86 5.65 -8.61
N VAL A 15 -3.43 6.55 -7.81
CA VAL A 15 -4.83 7.01 -7.89
C VAL A 15 -4.86 8.53 -8.06
N PRO A 16 -5.56 9.07 -9.08
CA PRO A 16 -5.66 10.51 -9.31
C PRO A 16 -6.65 11.17 -8.32
N GLU A 17 -6.27 11.22 -7.06
CA GLU A 17 -6.97 11.97 -6.02
C GLU A 17 -6.59 13.46 -6.05
N ALA A 18 -7.33 14.29 -5.32
CA ALA A 18 -6.99 15.71 -5.19
C ALA A 18 -5.53 15.89 -4.71
N GLY A 19 -4.74 16.69 -5.45
CA GLY A 19 -3.34 16.98 -5.15
C GLY A 19 -2.35 15.91 -5.61
N HIS A 20 -2.77 14.95 -6.45
CA HIS A 20 -1.87 13.93 -6.99
C HIS A 20 -0.79 14.49 -7.91
N GLU A 21 -1.06 15.60 -8.59
CA GLU A 21 -0.13 16.32 -9.46
C GLU A 21 1.10 16.75 -8.68
N LEU A 22 0.90 17.31 -7.48
CA LEU A 22 1.98 17.77 -6.58
C LEU A 22 2.92 16.66 -6.11
N VAL A 23 2.44 15.41 -6.10
CA VAL A 23 3.22 14.23 -5.75
C VAL A 23 3.93 13.68 -6.98
N ARG A 24 3.24 13.61 -8.13
CA ARG A 24 3.79 13.08 -9.40
C ARG A 24 4.84 13.98 -10.04
N GLU A 25 4.77 15.29 -9.80
CA GLU A 25 5.75 16.27 -10.29
C GLU A 25 7.07 16.26 -9.47
N ARG A 26 7.18 15.43 -8.42
CA ARG A 26 8.40 15.36 -7.61
C ARG A 26 9.45 14.45 -8.27
N ASP A 27 10.64 15.02 -8.49
CA ASP A 27 11.79 14.27 -9.01
C ASP A 27 12.24 13.13 -8.09
N ALA A 28 12.07 13.29 -6.77
CA ALA A 28 12.49 12.32 -5.77
C ALA A 28 11.62 12.35 -4.51
N LEU A 29 11.18 11.16 -4.07
CA LEU A 29 10.44 10.94 -2.83
C LEU A 29 11.22 10.04 -1.88
N ALA A 30 11.30 10.42 -0.60
CA ALA A 30 11.76 9.57 0.49
C ALA A 30 10.55 8.96 1.19
N VAL A 31 10.55 7.65 1.42
CA VAL A 31 9.40 6.91 1.95
C VAL A 31 9.84 6.05 3.13
N ALA A 32 9.09 6.05 4.23
CA ALA A 32 9.33 5.12 5.32
C ALA A 32 8.90 3.70 4.95
N GLN A 33 9.66 2.68 5.37
CA GLN A 33 9.33 1.28 5.08
C GLN A 33 7.93 0.89 5.59
N VAL A 34 7.49 1.44 6.73
CA VAL A 34 6.16 1.18 7.29
C VAL A 34 5.03 1.66 6.36
N ALA A 35 5.24 2.76 5.62
CA ALA A 35 4.23 3.31 4.71
C ALA A 35 3.88 2.32 3.59
N ARG A 36 4.82 1.43 3.23
CA ARG A 36 4.62 0.38 2.22
C ARG A 36 3.66 -0.71 2.69
N VAL A 37 3.52 -0.91 4.00
CA VAL A 37 2.57 -1.87 4.60
C VAL A 37 1.24 -1.18 4.94
N GLU A 38 1.28 0.10 5.30
CA GLU A 38 0.08 0.88 5.64
C GLU A 38 -0.88 1.04 4.47
N VAL A 39 -0.39 1.25 3.25
CA VAL A 39 -1.23 1.37 2.05
C VAL A 39 -2.06 0.11 1.77
N PRO A 40 -1.46 -1.09 1.59
CA PRO A 40 -2.23 -2.33 1.40
C PRO A 40 -3.12 -2.64 2.61
N SER A 41 -2.66 -2.39 3.84
CA SER A 41 -3.48 -2.56 5.05
C SER A 41 -4.73 -1.67 5.04
N ALA A 42 -4.60 -0.40 4.62
CA ALA A 42 -5.71 0.53 4.50
C ALA A 42 -6.70 0.11 3.41
N ILE A 43 -6.21 -0.42 2.29
CA ILE A 43 -7.03 -0.96 1.20
C ILE A 43 -7.85 -2.17 1.68
N TRP A 44 -7.21 -3.12 2.36
CA TRP A 44 -7.90 -4.28 2.92
C TRP A 44 -8.87 -3.91 4.06
N ARG A 45 -8.56 -2.86 4.82
CA ARG A 45 -9.52 -2.28 5.77
C ARG A 45 -10.78 -1.77 5.06
N LYS A 46 -10.66 -1.05 3.94
CA LYS A 46 -11.84 -0.61 3.16
C LYS A 46 -12.67 -1.78 2.66
N HIS A 47 -12.03 -2.89 2.29
CA HIS A 47 -12.76 -4.12 1.95
C HIS A 47 -13.55 -4.66 3.15
N ARG A 48 -12.93 -4.77 4.32
CA ARG A 48 -13.61 -5.24 5.54
C ARG A 48 -14.77 -4.35 5.97
N LEU A 49 -14.72 -3.05 5.66
CA LEU A 49 -15.80 -2.10 5.90
C LEU A 49 -16.90 -2.12 4.82
N GLY A 50 -16.75 -2.94 3.76
CA GLY A 50 -17.71 -3.01 2.65
C GLY A 50 -17.61 -1.86 1.64
N GLU A 51 -16.63 -0.96 1.79
CA GLU A 51 -16.41 0.18 0.90
C GLU A 51 -15.71 -0.22 -0.41
N LEU A 52 -15.10 -1.41 -0.44
CA LEU A 52 -14.35 -1.91 -1.58
C LEU A 52 -14.59 -3.41 -1.80
N SER A 53 -14.76 -3.83 -3.05
CA SER A 53 -14.83 -5.25 -3.38
C SER A 53 -13.48 -5.94 -3.15
N ALA A 54 -13.47 -7.23 -2.82
CA ALA A 54 -12.23 -8.00 -2.65
C ALA A 54 -11.35 -7.98 -3.91
N ARG A 55 -11.97 -7.93 -5.10
CA ARG A 55 -11.26 -7.79 -6.38
C ARG A 55 -10.61 -6.42 -6.50
N GLY A 56 -11.34 -5.35 -6.17
CA GLY A 56 -10.81 -3.98 -6.16
C GLY A 56 -9.65 -3.82 -5.17
N ALA A 57 -9.78 -4.41 -3.99
CA ALA A 57 -8.72 -4.41 -2.97
C ALA A 57 -7.43 -5.05 -3.48
N ARG A 58 -7.51 -6.23 -4.09
CA ARG A 58 -6.35 -6.89 -4.71
C ARG A 58 -5.69 -6.05 -5.79
N VAL A 59 -6.48 -5.45 -6.69
CA VAL A 59 -5.94 -4.60 -7.76
C VAL A 59 -5.22 -3.40 -7.15
N LEU A 60 -5.84 -2.67 -6.23
CA LEU A 60 -5.20 -1.50 -5.61
C LEU A 60 -3.97 -1.87 -4.77
N ALA A 61 -4.01 -2.98 -4.03
CA ALA A 61 -2.87 -3.45 -3.25
C ALA A 61 -1.67 -3.77 -4.15
N SER A 62 -1.91 -4.39 -5.31
CA SER A 62 -0.86 -4.69 -6.31
C SER A 62 -0.23 -3.45 -6.97
N LEU A 63 -0.83 -2.27 -6.83
CA LEU A 63 -0.25 -0.99 -7.29
C LEU A 63 0.66 -0.32 -6.25
N SER A 64 0.84 -0.94 -5.07
CA SER A 64 1.75 -0.40 -4.05
C SER A 64 3.21 -0.60 -4.46
N PRO A 65 4.10 0.39 -4.19
CA PRO A 65 5.47 0.37 -4.70
C PRO A 65 6.37 -0.66 -4.02
N GLU A 66 7.00 -1.50 -4.86
CA GLU A 66 7.95 -2.60 -4.57
C GLU A 66 7.45 -3.65 -3.54
N PRO A 67 7.83 -4.93 -3.66
CA PRO A 67 7.43 -5.95 -2.68
C PRO A 67 8.09 -5.71 -1.30
N VAL A 68 7.31 -5.85 -0.23
CA VAL A 68 7.79 -5.92 1.16
C VAL A 68 7.70 -7.38 1.59
N SER A 69 8.81 -7.98 2.01
CA SER A 69 8.78 -9.31 2.63
C SER A 69 8.20 -9.19 4.04
N PHE A 70 7.13 -9.92 4.28
CA PHE A 70 6.42 -9.99 5.56
C PHE A 70 6.92 -11.20 6.35
N LEU A 71 7.66 -10.92 7.42
CA LEU A 71 8.19 -11.94 8.32
C LEU A 71 7.28 -12.07 9.53
N CYS A 72 6.69 -13.26 9.71
CA CYS A 72 5.81 -13.55 10.84
C CYS A 72 5.98 -14.99 11.31
N PHE A 73 5.98 -15.20 12.63
CA PHE A 73 6.03 -16.53 13.24
C PHE A 73 4.64 -17.11 13.54
N ASP A 74 3.59 -16.29 13.45
CA ASP A 74 2.21 -16.75 13.60
C ASP A 74 1.67 -17.24 12.24
N LYS A 75 1.25 -18.51 12.19
CA LYS A 75 0.78 -19.12 10.95
C LYS A 75 -0.50 -18.46 10.41
N GLN A 76 -1.44 -18.09 11.29
CA GLN A 76 -2.70 -17.49 10.85
C GLN A 76 -2.43 -16.10 10.24
N LEU A 77 -1.52 -15.34 10.84
CA LEU A 77 -1.13 -14.03 10.34
C LEU A 77 -0.33 -14.12 9.04
N ALA A 78 0.54 -15.12 8.89
CA ALA A 78 1.24 -15.38 7.63
C ALA A 78 0.27 -15.78 6.50
N ASP A 79 -0.68 -16.69 6.78
CA ASP A 79 -1.70 -17.10 5.81
C ASP A 79 -2.59 -15.90 5.39
N ALA A 80 -2.92 -15.02 6.34
CA ALA A 80 -3.65 -13.78 6.07
C ALA A 80 -2.83 -12.80 5.21
N ALA A 81 -1.55 -12.58 5.52
CA ALA A 81 -0.68 -11.71 4.75
C ALA A 81 -0.51 -12.20 3.31
N ALA A 82 -0.34 -13.51 3.11
CA ALA A 82 -0.30 -14.11 1.78
C ALA A 82 -1.61 -13.89 0.99
N ALA A 83 -2.76 -14.05 1.64
CA ALA A 83 -4.07 -13.76 1.03
C ALA A 83 -4.23 -12.28 0.65
N GLU A 84 -3.56 -11.39 1.37
CA GLU A 84 -3.52 -9.95 1.12
C GLU A 84 -2.50 -9.54 0.02
N GLY A 85 -1.64 -10.47 -0.42
CA GLY A 85 -0.67 -10.27 -1.50
C GLY A 85 0.75 -9.91 -1.04
N PHE A 86 1.07 -10.07 0.24
CA PHE A 86 2.43 -9.90 0.74
C PHE A 86 3.31 -11.10 0.38
N ASP A 87 4.60 -10.82 0.12
CA ASP A 87 5.63 -11.83 0.00
C ASP A 87 6.00 -12.36 1.40
N LEU A 88 6.16 -13.67 1.55
CA LEU A 88 6.59 -14.29 2.81
C LEU A 88 8.07 -14.65 2.67
N GLY A 89 8.92 -14.00 3.47
CA GLY A 89 10.38 -14.22 3.47
C GLY A 89 10.82 -15.51 4.16
#